data_AF-A0A8J2KYU4-F1
#
_entry.id   AF-A0A8J2KYU4-F1
#
_cell.length_a   1.000
_cell.length_b   1.000
_cell.length_c   1.000
_cell.angle_alpha   90.00
_cell.angle_beta   90.00
_cell.angle_gamma   90.00
#
_symmetry.space_group_name_H-M   'P 1'
#
loop_
_entity.id
_entity.type
_entity.pdbx_description
1 polymer ?
#
loop_
_entity_poly.entity_id
_entity_poly.type
_entity_poly.pdbx_seq_one_letter_code
_entity_poly.pdbx_strand_id
1 'polypeptide(L)'
;AKLVECLRSKTVAELLVNYRDELGPGIPARPDLKIQTLVPSIEAVNDEEAFLVEHPLKIVTEGGAHRVPTLIGANADEGLIFSMVMYNSDEIVENYEKNWDNCICWTFGIPVDNPKATMLAGIIKEIYFPANSNLTQELKWEQFTRLFSDALFFLHISHCISVQRQFSPVYSYYFSRRGGPSLIEVQYPAMNKDSSPTMSDKSVTE
;
A
#
# COMPACT_ATOMS: atom_id res chain seq x y z
N ALA A 1 -31.79 9.45 4.83
CA ALA A 1 -32.86 9.18 3.86
C ALA A 1 -32.67 9.96 2.55
N LYS A 2 -32.77 11.30 2.54
CA LYS A 2 -32.73 12.13 1.32
C LYS A 2 -31.51 11.90 0.40
N LEU A 3 -30.32 11.67 0.95
CA LEU A 3 -29.12 11.37 0.15
C LEU A 3 -29.23 10.04 -0.60
N VAL A 4 -29.63 8.97 0.10
CA VAL A 4 -29.76 7.63 -0.49
C VAL A 4 -30.84 7.61 -1.57
N GLU A 5 -31.97 8.27 -1.34
CA GLU A 5 -33.03 8.41 -2.35
C GLU A 5 -32.55 9.17 -3.58
N CYS A 6 -31.80 10.26 -3.40
CA CYS A 6 -31.18 10.98 -4.50
C CYS A 6 -30.23 10.09 -5.31
N LEU A 7 -29.33 9.37 -4.65
CA LEU A 7 -28.40 8.45 -5.31
C LEU A 7 -29.12 7.32 -6.06
N ARG A 8 -30.21 6.77 -5.51
CA ARG A 8 -31.04 5.75 -6.17
C ARG A 8 -31.76 6.27 -7.41
N SER A 9 -31.96 7.58 -7.55
CA SER A 9 -32.55 8.18 -8.76
C SER A 9 -31.55 8.33 -9.91
N LYS A 10 -30.24 8.14 -9.64
CA LYS A 10 -29.17 8.26 -10.64
C LYS A 10 -28.91 6.94 -11.33
N THR A 11 -28.47 7.03 -12.58
CA THR A 11 -27.94 5.89 -13.32
C THR A 11 -26.59 5.46 -12.75
N VAL A 12 -26.22 4.20 -12.96
CA VAL A 12 -24.90 3.68 -12.59
C VAL A 12 -23.78 4.50 -13.24
N ALA A 13 -23.97 4.92 -14.50
CA ALA A 13 -22.98 5.75 -15.20
C ALA A 13 -22.76 7.10 -14.50
N GLU A 14 -23.82 7.79 -14.09
CA GLU A 14 -23.70 9.06 -13.34
C GLU A 14 -22.98 8.87 -11.99
N LEU A 15 -23.21 7.74 -11.31
CA LEU A 15 -22.53 7.43 -10.04
C LEU A 15 -21.03 7.15 -10.26
N LEU A 16 -20.69 6.38 -11.29
CA LEU A 16 -19.32 5.98 -11.58
C LEU A 16 -18.46 7.11 -12.15
N VAL A 17 -19.04 8.02 -12.95
CA VAL A 17 -18.31 9.19 -13.48
C VAL A 17 -17.86 10.09 -12.33
N ASN A 18 -18.76 10.43 -11.40
CA ASN A 18 -18.40 11.25 -10.23
C ASN A 18 -17.38 10.55 -9.32
N TYR A 19 -17.51 9.23 -9.14
CA TYR A 19 -16.52 8.45 -8.39
C TYR A 19 -15.14 8.46 -9.05
N ARG A 20 -15.08 8.31 -10.38
CA ARG A 20 -13.84 8.37 -11.15
C ARG A 20 -13.21 9.76 -11.12
N ASP A 21 -14.01 10.81 -11.22
CA ASP A 21 -13.53 12.20 -11.22
C ASP A 21 -13.01 12.62 -9.84
N GLU A 22 -13.59 12.10 -8.74
CA GLU A 22 -13.03 12.23 -7.39
C GLU A 22 -11.71 11.47 -7.23
N LEU A 23 -11.56 10.31 -7.89
CA LEU A 23 -10.31 9.54 -7.91
C LEU A 23 -9.23 10.13 -8.85
N GLY A 24 -9.60 11.08 -9.71
CA GLY A 24 -8.69 11.72 -10.67
C GLY A 24 -8.10 10.78 -11.74
N PRO A 25 -7.34 11.30 -12.72
CA PRO A 25 -6.62 10.49 -13.68
C PRO A 25 -5.44 9.79 -12.98
N GLY A 26 -5.68 8.58 -12.48
CA GLY A 26 -4.65 7.68 -11.97
C GLY A 26 -4.53 7.69 -10.45
N ILE A 27 -4.55 6.47 -9.92
CA ILE A 27 -4.28 6.06 -8.52
C ILE A 27 -3.12 6.80 -7.78
N PRO A 28 -2.15 7.50 -8.43
CA PRO A 28 -1.02 8.06 -7.66
C PRO A 28 -0.79 9.57 -7.73
N ALA A 29 -1.58 10.34 -8.48
CA ALA A 29 -1.33 11.79 -8.65
C ALA A 29 -1.61 12.64 -7.38
N ARG A 30 -2.00 12.00 -6.27
CA ARG A 30 -2.39 12.69 -5.04
C ARG A 30 -1.92 11.92 -3.80
N PRO A 31 -0.98 12.46 -3.02
CA PRO A 31 -0.67 11.94 -1.68
C PRO A 31 -1.88 12.01 -0.73
N ASP A 32 -2.85 12.88 -1.05
CA ASP A 32 -4.16 13.02 -0.41
C ASP A 32 -5.24 12.09 -1.01
N LEU A 33 -4.88 11.25 -1.98
CA LEU A 33 -5.84 10.33 -2.60
C LEU A 33 -6.31 9.36 -1.52
N LYS A 34 -7.59 9.48 -1.15
CA LYS A 34 -8.36 8.36 -0.63
C LYS A 34 -8.31 7.29 -1.72
N ILE A 35 -7.30 6.42 -1.68
CA ILE A 35 -7.15 5.27 -2.60
C ILE A 35 -8.47 4.48 -2.65
N GLN A 36 -9.30 4.62 -1.63
CA GLN A 36 -10.57 3.94 -1.50
C GLN A 36 -11.61 4.88 -0.86
N THR A 37 -12.38 5.62 -1.67
CA THR A 37 -13.52 6.43 -1.16
C THR A 37 -14.64 5.53 -0.62
N LEU A 38 -14.72 4.29 -1.11
CA LEU A 38 -15.65 3.26 -0.63
C LEU A 38 -14.83 2.05 -0.19
N VAL A 39 -14.79 1.80 1.11
CA VAL A 39 -14.07 0.71 1.78
C VAL A 39 -15.00 -0.08 2.68
N PRO A 40 -14.61 -1.30 3.08
CA PRO A 40 -15.20 -1.91 4.26
C PRO A 40 -15.17 -0.94 5.45
N SER A 41 -16.30 -0.80 6.14
CA SER A 41 -16.46 0.07 7.32
C SER A 41 -17.19 -0.67 8.42
N ILE A 42 -17.03 -0.20 9.66
CA ILE A 42 -17.89 -0.67 10.76
C ILE A 42 -19.33 -0.26 10.44
N GLU A 43 -20.24 -1.22 10.43
CA GLU A 43 -21.63 -1.00 10.10
C GLU A 43 -22.35 -0.29 11.25
N ALA A 44 -23.13 0.73 10.90
CA ALA A 44 -23.86 1.53 11.88
C ALA A 44 -25.07 0.77 12.46
N VAL A 45 -25.57 -0.23 11.74
CA VAL A 45 -26.65 -1.10 12.16
C VAL A 45 -26.06 -2.48 12.45
N ASN A 46 -26.36 -3.01 13.64
CA ASN A 46 -25.95 -4.34 14.06
C ASN A 46 -27.21 -5.23 14.10
N ASP A 47 -27.54 -5.79 12.94
CA ASP A 47 -28.61 -6.77 12.75
C ASP A 47 -28.04 -8.11 12.25
N GLU A 48 -28.91 -9.08 11.96
CA GLU A 48 -28.50 -10.42 11.53
C GLU A 48 -27.79 -10.45 10.16
N GLU A 49 -27.89 -9.38 9.37
CA GLU A 49 -27.26 -9.26 8.05
C GLU A 49 -25.94 -8.48 8.09
N ALA A 50 -25.62 -7.83 9.22
CA ALA A 50 -24.41 -7.04 9.37
C ALA A 50 -23.15 -7.92 9.24
N PHE A 51 -22.23 -7.51 8.37
CA PHE A 51 -20.98 -8.20 8.07
C PHE A 51 -19.85 -7.81 9.02
N LEU A 52 -19.64 -6.50 9.28
CA LEU A 52 -18.55 -6.01 10.13
C LEU A 52 -19.06 -5.00 11.17
N VAL A 53 -19.30 -5.49 12.38
CA VAL A 53 -19.88 -4.69 13.49
C VAL A 53 -18.84 -4.12 14.46
N GLU A 54 -17.56 -4.51 14.31
CA GLU A 54 -16.48 -4.10 15.19
C GLU A 54 -15.18 -3.85 14.40
N HIS A 55 -14.27 -3.08 15.00
CA HIS A 55 -12.98 -2.79 14.38
C HIS A 55 -12.19 -4.09 14.13
N PRO A 56 -11.74 -4.38 12.89
CA PRO A 56 -11.18 -5.68 12.53
C PRO A 56 -9.93 -6.02 13.33
N LEU A 57 -9.08 -5.02 13.65
CA LEU A 57 -7.91 -5.24 14.51
C LEU A 57 -8.30 -5.79 15.88
N LYS A 58 -9.38 -5.29 16.49
CA LYS A 58 -9.85 -5.77 17.79
C LYS A 58 -10.30 -7.22 17.69
N ILE A 59 -11.16 -7.53 16.71
CA ILE A 59 -11.67 -8.89 16.44
C ILE A 59 -10.52 -9.90 16.32
N VAL A 60 -9.49 -9.59 15.52
CA VAL A 60 -8.38 -10.53 15.30
C VAL A 60 -7.45 -10.65 16.52
N THR A 61 -7.19 -9.55 17.25
CA THR A 61 -6.33 -9.60 18.44
C THR A 61 -6.97 -10.29 19.64
N GLU A 62 -8.30 -10.30 19.71
CA GLU A 62 -9.06 -10.99 20.76
C GLU A 62 -9.40 -12.45 20.40
N GLY A 63 -8.97 -12.92 19.22
CA GLY A 63 -9.21 -14.28 18.75
C GLY A 63 -10.67 -14.56 18.38
N GLY A 64 -11.43 -13.51 18.05
CA GLY A 64 -12.81 -13.57 17.58
C GLY A 64 -12.95 -13.94 16.10
N ALA A 65 -11.83 -13.96 15.35
CA ALA A 65 -11.80 -14.48 13.99
C ALA A 65 -11.92 -16.01 13.94
N HIS A 66 -12.42 -16.54 12.83
CA HIS A 66 -12.50 -17.98 12.59
C HIS A 66 -11.12 -18.63 12.67
N ARG A 67 -11.04 -19.75 13.40
CA ARG A 67 -9.77 -20.45 13.67
C ARG A 67 -9.49 -21.53 12.64
N VAL A 68 -9.03 -21.10 11.47
CA VAL A 68 -8.70 -22.00 10.35
C VAL A 68 -7.23 -21.85 9.98
N PRO A 69 -6.57 -22.92 9.48
CA PRO A 69 -5.23 -22.79 8.93
C PRO A 69 -5.19 -21.83 7.75
N THR A 70 -4.26 -20.87 7.76
CA THR A 70 -4.14 -19.83 6.73
C THR A 70 -2.78 -19.88 6.05
N LEU A 71 -2.76 -19.67 4.73
CA LEU A 71 -1.53 -19.40 3.95
C LEU A 71 -1.48 -17.91 3.61
N ILE A 72 -0.45 -17.20 4.09
CA ILE A 72 -0.25 -15.75 3.86
C ILE A 72 1.09 -15.56 3.17
N GLY A 73 1.17 -14.80 2.09
CA GLY A 73 2.47 -14.51 1.49
C GLY A 73 2.54 -13.16 0.84
N ALA A 74 3.74 -12.88 0.35
CA ALA A 74 4.07 -11.62 -0.28
C ALA A 74 5.08 -11.84 -1.41
N ASN A 75 5.06 -10.94 -2.38
CA ASN A 75 6.04 -10.86 -3.45
C ASN A 75 7.25 -10.03 -3.04
N ALA A 76 8.40 -10.20 -3.70
CA ALA A 76 9.59 -9.40 -3.41
C ALA A 76 9.36 -7.89 -3.63
N ASP A 77 8.61 -7.54 -4.67
CA ASP A 77 8.39 -6.16 -5.12
C ASP A 77 6.90 -5.77 -5.07
N GLU A 78 6.22 -5.94 -3.93
CA GLU A 78 4.79 -5.58 -3.81
C GLU A 78 4.50 -4.11 -4.13
N GLY A 79 5.42 -3.23 -3.74
CA GLY A 79 5.34 -1.79 -3.96
C GLY A 79 5.49 -1.36 -5.42
N LEU A 80 5.80 -2.29 -6.33
CA LEU A 80 6.13 -2.00 -7.72
C LEU A 80 4.98 -1.31 -8.48
N ILE A 81 3.74 -1.65 -8.15
CA ILE A 81 2.54 -1.04 -8.74
C ILE A 81 2.39 0.43 -8.34
N PHE A 82 2.87 0.81 -7.15
CA PHE A 82 2.79 2.18 -6.62
C PHE A 82 3.97 3.02 -7.07
N SER A 83 5.18 2.46 -6.98
CA SER A 83 6.34 3.13 -7.50
C SER A 83 6.13 3.44 -8.98
N MET A 84 5.50 2.55 -9.79
CA MET A 84 5.30 2.68 -11.26
C MET A 84 4.92 4.06 -11.71
N VAL A 85 4.03 4.67 -10.94
CA VAL A 85 3.49 5.94 -11.37
C VAL A 85 4.39 7.10 -10.97
N MET A 86 5.23 6.94 -9.95
CA MET A 86 6.35 7.84 -9.72
C MET A 86 7.36 7.82 -10.86
N TYR A 87 7.66 6.65 -11.45
CA TYR A 87 8.57 6.59 -12.61
C TYR A 87 8.06 7.40 -13.80
N ASN A 88 6.74 7.51 -13.94
CA ASN A 88 6.10 8.22 -15.04
C ASN A 88 5.65 9.65 -14.67
N SER A 89 5.98 10.14 -13.47
CA SER A 89 5.56 11.45 -13.00
C SER A 89 6.63 12.09 -12.10
N ASP A 90 7.43 12.97 -12.71
CA ASP A 90 8.41 13.79 -12.00
C ASP A 90 7.74 14.67 -10.92
N GLU A 91 6.49 15.09 -11.14
CA GLU A 91 5.71 15.86 -10.16
C GLU A 91 5.53 15.11 -8.83
N ILE A 92 5.23 13.81 -8.89
CA ILE A 92 5.06 13.00 -7.67
C ILE A 92 6.39 12.85 -6.95
N VAL A 93 7.48 12.59 -7.70
CA VAL A 93 8.83 12.46 -7.13
C VAL A 93 9.26 13.77 -6.47
N GLU A 94 9.11 14.91 -7.16
CA GLU A 94 9.40 16.23 -6.61
C GLU A 94 8.58 16.53 -5.35
N ASN A 95 7.32 16.09 -5.31
CA ASN A 95 6.48 16.26 -4.13
C ASN A 95 7.00 15.44 -2.93
N TYR A 96 7.50 14.21 -3.14
CA TYR A 96 8.17 13.47 -2.07
C TYR A 96 9.48 14.14 -1.63
N GLU A 97 10.24 14.71 -2.55
CA GLU A 97 11.47 15.43 -2.24
C GLU A 97 11.21 16.70 -1.41
N LYS A 98 10.16 17.47 -1.76
CA LYS A 98 9.80 18.75 -1.11
C LYS A 98 8.96 18.57 0.16
N ASN A 99 8.06 17.58 0.19
CA ASN A 99 7.04 17.39 1.23
C ASN A 99 7.13 16.01 1.89
N TRP A 100 8.36 15.53 2.11
CA TRP A 100 8.66 14.18 2.61
C TRP A 100 7.82 13.77 3.83
N ASP A 101 7.83 14.58 4.89
CA ASP A 101 7.14 14.26 6.15
C ASP A 101 5.66 13.97 5.96
N ASN A 102 4.97 14.82 5.19
CA ASN A 102 3.56 14.64 4.88
C ASN A 102 3.34 13.38 4.03
N CYS A 103 4.16 13.18 3.00
CA CYS A 103 4.03 12.02 2.11
C CYS A 103 4.23 10.70 2.88
N ILE A 104 5.18 10.65 3.82
CA ILE A 104 5.41 9.48 4.66
C ILE A 104 4.27 9.26 5.66
N CYS A 105 3.72 10.33 6.24
CA CYS A 105 2.55 10.19 7.11
C CYS A 105 1.39 9.54 6.37
N TRP A 106 1.12 9.96 5.13
CA TRP A 106 0.10 9.32 4.29
C TRP A 106 0.46 7.88 3.93
N THR A 107 1.69 7.64 3.47
CA THR A 107 2.14 6.32 2.99
C THR A 107 2.09 5.25 4.08
N PHE A 108 2.42 5.61 5.32
CA PHE A 108 2.42 4.70 6.48
C PHE A 108 1.18 4.82 7.36
N GLY A 109 0.19 5.65 6.99
CA GLY A 109 -1.01 5.89 7.79
C GLY A 109 -0.73 6.49 9.17
N ILE A 110 0.34 7.28 9.30
CA ILE A 110 0.69 7.98 10.55
C ILE A 110 -0.21 9.23 10.66
N PRO A 111 -0.98 9.39 11.75
CA PRO A 111 -1.78 10.60 11.96
C PRO A 111 -0.91 11.86 11.94
N VAL A 112 -1.37 12.91 11.25
CA VAL A 112 -0.62 14.17 11.08
C VAL A 112 -0.39 14.89 12.42
N ASP A 113 -1.30 14.70 13.38
CA ASP A 113 -1.21 15.22 14.74
C ASP A 113 -0.36 14.34 15.68
N ASN A 114 0.21 13.24 15.18
CA ASN A 114 1.08 12.39 15.98
C ASN A 114 2.36 13.16 16.35
N PRO A 115 2.69 13.33 17.65
CA PRO A 115 3.86 14.11 18.08
C PRO A 115 5.20 13.50 17.63
N LYS A 116 5.21 12.24 17.18
CA LYS A 116 6.38 11.55 16.64
C LYS A 116 6.45 11.54 15.11
N ALA A 117 5.49 12.14 14.40
CA ALA A 117 5.39 12.09 12.94
C ALA A 117 6.70 12.50 12.24
N THR A 118 7.23 13.69 12.56
CA THR A 118 8.49 14.19 11.98
C THR A 118 9.69 13.30 12.31
N MET A 119 9.77 12.78 13.55
CA MET A 119 10.84 11.86 13.95
C MET A 119 10.79 10.56 13.13
N LEU A 120 9.60 9.97 13.00
CA LEU A 120 9.39 8.74 12.22
C LEU A 120 9.69 8.97 10.73
N ALA A 121 9.24 10.09 10.18
CA ALA A 121 9.53 10.46 8.79
C ALA A 121 11.04 10.58 8.53
N GLY A 122 11.80 11.18 9.46
CA GLY A 122 13.26 11.27 9.37
C GLY A 122 13.94 9.90 9.40
N ILE A 123 13.51 8.99 10.28
CA ILE A 123 14.03 7.62 10.35
C ILE A 123 13.74 6.87 9.04
N ILE A 124 12.51 6.96 8.54
CA ILE A 124 12.10 6.33 7.28
C ILE A 124 12.92 6.92 6.12
N LYS A 125 13.18 8.23 6.11
CA LYS A 125 14.04 8.86 5.11
C LYS A 125 15.43 8.25 5.10
N GLU A 126 16.05 8.07 6.26
CA GLU A 126 17.40 7.51 6.34
C GLU A 126 17.46 6.05 5.88
N ILE A 127 16.41 5.26 6.14
CA ILE A 127 16.32 3.85 5.70
C ILE A 127 16.29 3.73 4.17
N TYR A 128 15.48 4.55 3.49
CA TYR A 128 15.25 4.41 2.04
C TYR A 128 15.99 5.45 1.18
N PHE A 129 16.37 6.59 1.72
CA PHE A 129 17.02 7.68 0.98
C PHE A 129 18.11 8.36 1.84
N PRO A 130 19.19 7.64 2.19
CA PRO A 130 20.24 8.17 3.05
C PRO A 130 20.95 9.36 2.40
N ALA A 131 21.28 10.39 3.20
CA ALA A 131 21.70 11.71 2.70
C ALA A 131 22.96 11.71 1.81
N ASN A 132 23.83 10.71 1.93
CA ASN A 132 25.06 10.59 1.14
C ASN A 132 24.92 9.72 -0.12
N SER A 133 23.68 9.40 -0.50
CA SER A 133 23.44 8.56 -1.67
C SER A 133 23.22 9.42 -2.93
N ASN A 134 24.21 9.42 -3.81
CA ASN A 134 24.02 9.88 -5.19
C ASN A 134 23.24 8.80 -5.95
N LEU A 135 21.93 8.75 -5.73
CA LEU A 135 21.06 7.75 -6.34
C LEU A 135 20.82 8.11 -7.82
N THR A 136 21.08 7.15 -8.71
CA THR A 136 20.58 7.23 -10.09
C THR A 136 19.05 7.17 -10.10
N GLN A 137 18.42 7.50 -11.22
CA GLN A 137 16.96 7.44 -11.34
C GLN A 137 16.44 6.02 -11.09
N GLU A 138 17.14 5.00 -11.59
CA GLU A 138 16.82 3.58 -11.41
C GLU A 138 16.89 3.18 -9.94
N LEU A 139 17.89 3.67 -9.21
CA LEU A 139 18.05 3.35 -7.80
C LEU A 139 17.03 4.10 -6.93
N LYS A 140 16.70 5.37 -7.24
CA LYS A 140 15.58 6.08 -6.58
C LYS A 140 14.28 5.30 -6.72
N TRP A 141 14.03 4.78 -7.92
CA TRP A 141 12.87 3.96 -8.22
C TRP A 141 12.82 2.66 -7.39
N GLU A 142 13.94 1.94 -7.28
CA GLU A 142 14.03 0.75 -6.44
C GLU A 142 13.73 1.09 -4.97
N GLN A 143 14.26 2.20 -4.48
CA GLN A 143 14.03 2.64 -3.10
C GLN A 143 12.56 2.99 -2.84
N PHE A 144 11.87 3.61 -3.79
CA PHE A 144 10.42 3.80 -3.69
C PHE A 144 9.66 2.48 -3.72
N THR A 145 10.06 1.54 -4.59
CA THR A 145 9.45 0.19 -4.64
C THR A 145 9.56 -0.49 -3.28
N ARG A 146 10.75 -0.47 -2.67
CA ARG A 146 10.97 -1.02 -1.32
C ARG A 146 10.15 -0.31 -0.25
N LEU A 147 10.11 1.03 -0.28
CA LEU A 147 9.35 1.84 0.65
C LEU A 147 7.86 1.48 0.61
N PHE A 148 7.27 1.37 -0.59
CA PHE A 148 5.87 0.99 -0.73
C PHE A 148 5.61 -0.48 -0.40
N SER A 149 6.54 -1.39 -0.72
CA SER A 149 6.43 -2.79 -0.32
C SER A 149 6.32 -2.91 1.20
N ASP A 150 7.18 -2.20 1.94
CA ASP A 150 7.17 -2.21 3.40
C ASP A 150 5.91 -1.55 3.97
N ALA A 151 5.58 -0.34 3.50
CA ALA A 151 4.50 0.46 4.04
C ALA A 151 3.12 -0.15 3.79
N LEU A 152 2.87 -0.67 2.59
CA LEU A 152 1.53 -1.10 2.17
C LEU A 152 1.30 -2.61 2.32
N PHE A 153 2.37 -3.40 2.44
CA PHE A 153 2.27 -4.86 2.46
C PHE A 153 3.03 -5.48 3.64
N PHE A 154 4.37 -5.44 3.65
CA PHE A 154 5.16 -6.27 4.57
C PHE A 154 4.90 -5.95 6.05
N LEU A 155 4.76 -4.67 6.42
CA LEU A 155 4.45 -4.27 7.80
C LEU A 155 3.14 -4.91 8.28
N HIS A 156 2.10 -4.83 7.46
CA HIS A 156 0.76 -5.34 7.78
C HIS A 156 0.69 -6.86 7.71
N ILE A 157 1.34 -7.50 6.74
CA ILE A 157 1.44 -8.95 6.62
C ILE A 157 2.17 -9.54 7.82
N SER A 158 3.31 -8.96 8.21
CA SER A 158 4.08 -9.38 9.39
C SER A 158 3.25 -9.28 10.66
N HIS A 159 2.54 -8.16 10.85
CA HIS A 159 1.65 -7.99 11.99
C HIS A 159 0.48 -9.00 11.97
N CYS A 160 -0.15 -9.22 10.82
CA CYS A 160 -1.25 -10.18 10.65
C CYS A 160 -0.80 -11.61 11.01
N ILE A 161 0.35 -12.05 10.50
CA ILE A 161 0.94 -13.35 10.85
C ILE A 161 1.21 -13.45 12.35
N SER A 162 1.74 -12.38 12.97
CA SER A 162 2.08 -12.36 14.40
C SER A 162 0.86 -12.50 15.32
N VAL A 163 -0.29 -11.98 14.89
CA VAL A 163 -1.57 -12.06 15.60
C VAL A 163 -2.23 -13.41 15.34
N GLN A 164 -2.42 -13.79 14.08
CA GLN A 164 -3.17 -15.01 13.73
C GLN A 164 -2.51 -16.29 14.25
N ARG A 165 -1.17 -16.35 14.28
CA ARG A 165 -0.44 -17.54 14.78
C ARG A 165 -0.70 -17.86 16.25
N GLN A 166 -1.26 -16.91 17.02
CA GLN A 166 -1.63 -17.13 18.42
C GLN A 166 -2.91 -17.98 18.54
N PHE A 167 -3.73 -18.04 17.49
CA PHE A 167 -5.05 -18.67 17.51
C PHE A 167 -5.20 -19.81 16.49
N SER A 168 -4.38 -19.86 15.42
CA SER A 168 -4.48 -20.88 14.37
C SER A 168 -3.15 -21.09 13.63
N PRO A 169 -2.94 -22.25 12.96
CA PRO A 169 -1.76 -22.47 12.14
C PRO A 169 -1.67 -21.44 11.01
N VAL A 170 -0.49 -20.82 10.85
CA VAL A 170 -0.19 -19.90 9.77
C VAL A 170 1.01 -20.42 8.99
N TYR A 171 0.84 -20.59 7.69
CA TYR A 171 1.90 -20.90 6.75
C TYR A 171 2.23 -19.62 5.99
N SER A 172 3.52 -19.30 5.86
CA SER A 172 3.95 -18.13 5.10
C SER A 172 4.80 -18.49 3.89
N TYR A 173 4.68 -17.68 2.83
CA TYR A 173 5.55 -17.77 1.66
C TYR A 173 6.09 -16.40 1.26
N TYR A 174 7.24 -16.42 0.58
CA TYR A 174 7.84 -15.26 -0.05
C TYR A 174 8.14 -15.61 -1.51
N PHE A 175 7.57 -14.84 -2.44
CA PHE A 175 7.69 -15.11 -3.87
C PHE A 175 8.62 -14.09 -4.53
N SER A 176 9.83 -14.54 -4.89
CA SER A 176 10.87 -13.70 -5.51
C SER A 176 11.14 -14.04 -6.98
N ARG A 177 10.37 -14.95 -7.57
CA ARG A 177 10.63 -15.40 -8.94
C ARG A 177 10.07 -14.41 -9.96
N ARG A 178 10.96 -13.77 -10.72
CA ARG A 178 10.58 -13.02 -11.93
C ARG A 178 10.13 -13.98 -13.03
N GLY A 179 8.92 -13.75 -13.55
CA GLY A 179 8.35 -14.50 -14.67
C GLY A 179 8.80 -13.96 -16.03
N GLY A 180 8.04 -14.32 -17.08
CA GLY A 180 8.15 -13.65 -18.38
C GLY A 180 7.66 -12.20 -18.32
N PRO A 181 7.36 -11.58 -19.48
CA PRO A 181 7.00 -10.17 -19.53
C PRO A 181 5.87 -9.81 -18.56
N SER A 182 6.09 -8.79 -17.71
CA SER A 182 5.11 -8.35 -16.72
C SER A 182 4.18 -7.27 -17.28
N LEU A 183 3.03 -7.05 -16.62
CA LEU A 183 2.10 -5.97 -16.98
C LEU A 183 2.81 -4.61 -17.05
N ILE A 184 3.77 -4.38 -16.16
CA ILE A 184 4.52 -3.12 -16.07
C ILE A 184 5.38 -2.93 -17.31
N GLU A 185 6.06 -3.97 -17.75
CA GLU A 185 6.90 -3.94 -18.95
C GLU A 185 6.07 -3.76 -20.23
N VAL A 186 4.85 -4.31 -20.26
CA VAL A 186 3.92 -4.13 -21.38
C VAL A 186 3.38 -2.70 -21.42
N GLN A 187 2.98 -2.16 -20.27
CA GLN A 187 2.38 -0.83 -20.19
C GLN A 187 3.41 0.31 -20.26
N TYR A 188 4.65 0.06 -19.84
CA TYR A 188 5.75 1.03 -19.82
C TYR A 188 7.04 0.43 -20.39
N PRO A 189 7.15 0.30 -21.73
CA PRO A 189 8.30 -0.31 -22.38
C PRO A 189 9.63 0.42 -22.12
N ALA A 190 9.59 1.70 -21.75
CA ALA A 190 10.77 2.47 -21.36
C ALA A 190 11.46 1.94 -20.09
N MET A 191 10.71 1.25 -19.21
CA MET A 191 11.24 0.57 -18.03
C MET A 191 11.97 -0.74 -18.37
N ASN A 192 11.90 -1.20 -19.63
CA ASN A 192 12.40 -2.51 -20.07
C ASN A 192 13.88 -2.51 -20.52
N LYS A 193 14.65 -1.45 -20.22
CA LYS A 193 16.09 -1.40 -20.53
C LYS A 193 16.92 -1.98 -19.39
N ASP A 194 16.99 -3.31 -19.25
CA ASP A 194 18.03 -4.05 -18.53
C ASP A 194 18.53 -3.49 -17.16
N SER A 195 17.71 -2.72 -16.45
CA SER A 195 18.12 -1.98 -15.24
C SER A 195 17.08 -2.10 -14.13
N SER A 196 16.71 -3.34 -13.80
CA SER A 196 16.26 -3.65 -12.44
C SER A 196 17.40 -4.43 -11.81
N PRO A 197 18.10 -3.90 -10.78
CA PRO A 197 19.18 -4.63 -10.16
C PRO A 197 18.59 -5.91 -9.57
N THR A 198 19.19 -7.03 -9.95
CA THR A 198 19.03 -8.27 -9.21
C THR A 198 19.41 -7.96 -7.77
N MET A 199 18.45 -7.96 -6.84
CA MET A 199 18.77 -8.05 -5.42
C MET A 199 19.69 -9.26 -5.27
N SER A 200 20.96 -9.00 -4.95
CA SER A 200 21.93 -10.04 -4.70
C SER A 200 21.35 -10.99 -3.67
N ASP A 201 21.29 -12.28 -4.01
CA ASP A 201 21.13 -13.39 -3.07
C ASP A 201 22.18 -13.22 -1.96
N LYS A 202 21.80 -12.54 -0.88
CA LYS A 202 22.46 -12.74 0.40
C LYS A 202 21.74 -13.92 1.03
N SER A 203 22.27 -15.10 0.70
CA SER A 203 22.08 -16.31 1.47
C SER A 203 22.05 -15.97 2.96
N VAL A 204 20.89 -16.16 3.58
CA VAL A 204 20.79 -16.27 5.03
C VAL A 204 21.50 -17.57 5.39
N THR A 205 22.79 -17.47 5.71
CA THR A 205 23.49 -18.52 6.43
C THR A 205 23.11 -18.44 7.89
N GLU A 206 22.76 -19.62 8.41
CA GLU A 206 22.35 -20.04 9.77
C GLU A 206 22.78 -19.17 10.96
#